data_AF-A0A6I0EVW6-F1
#
_entry.id   AF-A0A6I0EVW6-F1
#
_cell.length_a   1.000
_cell.length_b   1.000
_cell.length_c   1.000
_cell.angle_alpha   90.00
_cell.angle_beta   90.00
_cell.angle_gamma   90.00
#
_symmetry.space_group_name_H-M   'P 1'
#
loop_
_entity.id
_entity.type
_entity.pdbx_description
1 polymer ?
#
loop_
_entity_poly.entity_id
_entity_poly.type
_entity_poly.pdbx_seq_one_letter_code
_entity_poly.pdbx_strand_id
1 'polypeptide(L)'
;MEDDTRLLESINHIENMDYFEHLGTASTYFSGVKELALQLNKIEIAKYMQFEIEAMRLYPQKPYGQEPYTRRFEIQAFNIDLFTKEQLDYYKTRLDNSNNLFLKSRYADILFDYRGEIYKKDKFIIGQKLVILLIELAEKYLLRSNYLSCYDCVARSIEVSIRLGLKKQITTIINNLKKIVDNTFESDKRWVLEPSRFFYQIASSKKTNSLLTEKDIAELNMKLSETIGFYWENKDYHYVRLFCNEILRWHKYMKSSEEEVNYYLNKIGLSFEEESKYQQNRIDKSSIVEAHFLEKALEHYANIGNKDKVLEMKVNIRQAYNEAVEKGEFETHIIKTEIPECLFTALEERISKYKEYPKEIIIETLKMDVSMIPSLCEIIKMTKNQNNLLHRKLIQPTIVNEGKKILQTTDDKDEFLFYVNQNYSINMTIILEFYLMPIFNILKNDKDLQASDILSVLRNWGMIEDSNYDIVEIGINRYFKGDYVSSLHILLPQLEACIRKVFTKAGYATTTIKKGNAQHEETLNSFLERPDIKEAIDVDFHKFIQFILVDQSGYNLRNIFAHGLVDINMCNEKLATLVLFIYMKITDPMFDI
;
A
#
# COMPACT_ATOMS: atom_id res chain seq x y z
N MET A 1 -18.14 -45.79 40.44
CA MET A 1 -19.07 -44.82 41.06
C MET A 1 -18.34 -43.53 41.37
N GLU A 2 -17.27 -43.53 42.17
CA GLU A 2 -16.51 -42.32 42.50
C GLU A 2 -15.89 -41.59 41.28
N ASP A 3 -15.36 -42.36 40.32
CA ASP A 3 -14.81 -41.83 39.06
C ASP A 3 -15.84 -41.16 38.15
N ASP A 4 -17.05 -41.72 38.07
CA ASP A 4 -18.15 -41.17 37.26
C ASP A 4 -18.72 -39.90 37.93
N THR A 5 -18.78 -39.88 39.26
CA THR A 5 -19.15 -38.68 40.03
C THR A 5 -18.19 -37.53 39.78
N ARG A 6 -16.87 -37.79 39.78
CA ARG A 6 -15.84 -36.75 39.55
C ARG A 6 -15.89 -36.14 38.15
N LEU A 7 -16.17 -36.95 37.12
CA LEU A 7 -16.36 -36.46 35.76
C LEU A 7 -17.64 -35.62 35.65
N LEU A 8 -18.73 -36.09 36.25
CA LEU A 8 -20.01 -35.38 36.26
C LEU A 8 -19.91 -34.04 37.00
N GLU A 9 -19.22 -33.99 38.14
CA GLU A 9 -18.95 -32.76 38.88
C GLU A 9 -18.16 -31.75 38.03
N SER A 10 -17.16 -32.22 37.29
CA SER A 10 -16.34 -31.36 36.43
C SER A 10 -17.16 -30.77 35.28
N ILE A 11 -18.04 -31.56 34.65
CA ILE A 11 -18.95 -31.08 33.60
C ILE A 11 -19.98 -30.10 34.20
N ASN A 12 -20.57 -30.44 35.35
CA ASN A 12 -21.53 -29.59 36.05
C ASN A 12 -20.91 -28.25 36.46
N HIS A 13 -19.63 -28.24 36.85
CA HIS A 13 -18.91 -27.02 37.14
C HIS A 13 -18.88 -26.07 35.93
N ILE A 14 -18.58 -26.60 34.73
CA ILE A 14 -18.57 -25.82 33.48
C ILE A 14 -19.99 -25.33 33.15
N GLU A 15 -21.00 -26.19 33.27
CA GLU A 15 -22.40 -25.86 32.99
C GLU A 15 -22.93 -24.74 33.89
N ASN A 16 -22.53 -24.75 35.16
CA ASN A 16 -22.95 -23.78 36.17
C ASN A 16 -22.13 -22.49 36.15
N MET A 17 -21.17 -22.32 35.24
CA MET A 17 -20.43 -21.06 35.12
C MET A 17 -21.32 -19.92 34.64
N ASP A 18 -21.36 -18.84 35.40
CA ASP A 18 -22.25 -17.72 35.12
C ASP A 18 -21.86 -16.89 33.88
N TYR A 19 -20.58 -16.91 33.50
CA TYR A 19 -20.02 -16.03 32.48
C TYR A 19 -18.78 -16.60 31.79
N PHE A 20 -18.74 -16.50 30.45
CA PHE A 20 -17.54 -16.72 29.65
C PHE A 20 -17.20 -15.46 28.84
N GLU A 21 -16.05 -14.87 29.10
CA GLU A 21 -15.53 -13.78 28.26
C GLU A 21 -15.15 -14.28 26.87
N HIS A 22 -14.48 -15.44 26.83
CA HIS A 22 -14.10 -16.13 25.63
C HIS A 22 -14.46 -17.61 25.75
N LEU A 23 -15.09 -18.17 24.71
CA LEU A 23 -15.42 -19.60 24.68
C LEU A 23 -14.16 -20.49 24.63
N GLY A 24 -12.99 -19.94 24.27
CA GLY A 24 -11.71 -20.63 24.42
C GLY A 24 -11.45 -21.08 25.86
N THR A 25 -11.92 -20.33 26.87
CA THR A 25 -11.82 -20.74 28.27
C THR A 25 -12.64 -22.00 28.55
N ALA A 26 -13.85 -22.11 28.00
CA ALA A 26 -14.66 -23.32 28.08
C ALA A 26 -13.95 -24.52 27.40
N SER A 27 -13.30 -24.29 26.24
CA SER A 27 -12.50 -25.32 25.58
C SER A 27 -11.36 -25.87 26.46
N THR A 28 -10.69 -25.00 27.22
CA THR A 28 -9.64 -25.42 28.16
C THR A 28 -10.21 -26.30 29.28
N TYR A 29 -11.37 -25.93 29.85
CA TYR A 29 -12.01 -26.77 30.86
C TYR A 29 -12.44 -28.14 30.31
N PHE A 30 -13.06 -28.18 29.13
CA PHE A 30 -13.40 -29.45 28.47
C PHE A 30 -12.16 -30.28 28.12
N SER A 31 -11.02 -29.65 27.82
CA SER A 31 -9.74 -30.35 27.62
C SER A 31 -9.29 -31.07 28.90
N GLY A 32 -9.41 -30.42 30.05
CA GLY A 32 -9.14 -31.05 31.35
C GLY A 32 -10.07 -32.23 31.65
N VAL A 33 -11.37 -32.10 31.37
CA VAL A 33 -12.34 -33.20 31.53
C VAL A 33 -12.03 -34.36 30.60
N LYS A 34 -11.62 -34.07 29.35
CA LYS A 34 -11.20 -35.09 28.38
C LYS A 34 -9.99 -35.86 28.88
N GLU A 35 -8.96 -35.18 29.38
CA GLU A 35 -7.76 -35.82 29.93
C GLU A 35 -8.09 -36.72 31.12
N LEU A 36 -8.94 -36.24 32.04
CA LEU A 36 -9.43 -37.03 33.16
C LEU A 36 -10.21 -38.27 32.68
N ALA A 37 -11.09 -38.11 31.69
CA ALA A 37 -11.85 -39.22 31.12
C ALA A 37 -10.93 -40.29 30.50
N LEU A 38 -9.84 -39.86 29.84
CA LEU A 38 -8.83 -40.78 29.28
C LEU A 38 -8.06 -41.51 30.39
N GLN A 39 -7.66 -40.82 31.46
CA GLN A 39 -7.00 -41.44 32.62
C GLN A 39 -7.89 -42.52 33.28
N LEU A 40 -9.21 -42.31 33.26
CA LEU A 40 -10.21 -43.21 33.81
C LEU A 40 -10.73 -44.26 32.80
N ASN A 41 -10.12 -44.38 31.61
CA ASN A 41 -10.53 -45.26 30.52
C ASN A 41 -11.99 -45.07 30.05
N LYS A 42 -12.55 -43.87 30.20
CA LYS A 42 -13.90 -43.48 29.74
C LYS A 42 -13.85 -42.89 28.33
N ILE A 43 -13.58 -43.74 27.34
CA ILE A 43 -13.31 -43.34 25.94
C ILE A 43 -14.49 -42.56 25.32
N GLU A 44 -15.72 -42.98 25.58
CA GLU A 44 -16.92 -42.32 25.02
C GLU A 44 -17.09 -40.89 25.57
N ILE A 45 -16.85 -40.69 26.86
CA ILE A 45 -16.88 -39.35 27.47
C ILE A 45 -15.78 -38.48 26.87
N ALA A 46 -14.56 -39.02 26.73
CA ALA A 46 -13.45 -38.30 26.09
C ALA A 46 -13.77 -37.88 24.64
N LYS A 47 -14.52 -38.71 23.89
CA LYS A 47 -15.01 -38.38 22.54
C LYS A 47 -16.01 -37.23 22.57
N TYR A 48 -17.00 -37.23 23.45
CA TYR A 48 -17.95 -36.11 23.56
C TYR A 48 -17.27 -34.82 24.02
N MET A 49 -16.31 -34.89 24.95
CA MET A 49 -15.51 -33.73 25.33
C MET A 49 -14.67 -33.20 24.17
N GLN A 50 -14.21 -34.07 23.25
CA GLN A 50 -13.57 -33.62 22.01
C GLN A 50 -14.54 -32.83 21.12
N PHE A 51 -15.80 -33.25 21.00
CA PHE A 51 -16.81 -32.46 20.30
C PHE A 51 -17.06 -31.10 20.96
N GLU A 52 -17.06 -31.04 22.29
CA GLU A 52 -17.17 -29.77 23.03
C GLU A 52 -15.98 -28.84 22.73
N ILE A 53 -14.75 -29.37 22.78
CA ILE A 53 -13.53 -28.63 22.47
C ILE A 53 -13.57 -28.04 21.06
N GLU A 54 -13.97 -28.85 20.06
CA GLU A 54 -14.06 -28.42 18.68
C GLU A 54 -15.07 -27.29 18.51
N ALA A 55 -16.26 -27.41 19.09
CA ALA A 55 -17.30 -26.37 19.04
C ALA A 55 -16.83 -25.04 19.65
N MET A 56 -16.14 -25.11 20.79
CA MET A 56 -15.69 -23.91 21.53
C MET A 56 -14.43 -23.25 20.93
N ARG A 57 -13.62 -24.00 20.17
CA ARG A 57 -12.45 -23.47 19.44
C ARG A 57 -12.80 -22.81 18.11
N LEU A 58 -14.01 -23.01 17.60
CA LEU A 58 -14.45 -22.36 16.36
C LEU A 58 -14.36 -20.84 16.53
N TYR A 59 -13.58 -20.20 15.66
CA TYR A 59 -13.47 -18.76 15.61
C TYR A 59 -14.59 -18.19 14.73
N PRO A 60 -15.59 -17.49 15.30
CA PRO A 60 -16.64 -16.89 14.48
C PRO A 60 -16.07 -15.68 13.75
N GLN A 61 -16.32 -15.59 12.45
CA GLN A 61 -16.16 -14.33 11.72
C GLN A 61 -17.18 -13.33 12.27
N LYS A 62 -16.67 -12.24 12.84
CA LYS A 62 -17.50 -11.20 13.43
C LYS A 62 -18.34 -10.53 12.32
N PRO A 63 -19.67 -10.43 12.48
CA PRO A 63 -20.57 -9.91 11.45
C PRO A 63 -20.52 -8.37 11.33
N TYR A 64 -19.76 -7.67 12.16
CA TYR A 64 -19.63 -6.22 12.08
C TYR A 64 -19.05 -5.73 10.75
N GLY A 65 -19.79 -4.88 10.05
CA GLY A 65 -19.28 -4.16 8.88
C GLY A 65 -19.06 -5.02 7.64
N GLN A 66 -19.48 -6.29 7.62
CA GLN A 66 -19.36 -7.16 6.46
C GLN A 66 -20.65 -7.20 5.63
N GLU A 67 -20.61 -6.68 4.41
CA GLU A 67 -21.62 -6.95 3.38
C GLU A 67 -20.97 -7.36 2.04
N PRO A 68 -21.42 -8.46 1.40
CA PRO A 68 -22.32 -9.49 1.93
C PRO A 68 -21.54 -10.50 2.79
N TYR A 69 -22.06 -10.80 3.98
CA TYR A 69 -21.51 -11.84 4.85
C TYR A 69 -21.66 -13.22 4.22
N THR A 70 -20.55 -13.94 4.04
CA THR A 70 -20.52 -15.24 3.36
C THR A 70 -20.68 -16.42 4.33
N ARG A 71 -20.01 -16.45 5.49
CA ARG A 71 -20.06 -17.60 6.43
C ARG A 71 -19.52 -17.28 7.84
N ARG A 72 -20.11 -17.88 8.90
CA ARG A 72 -19.67 -17.62 10.29
C ARG A 72 -18.45 -18.40 10.71
N PHE A 73 -18.35 -19.64 10.28
CA PHE A 73 -17.26 -20.54 10.67
C PHE A 73 -16.47 -20.99 9.44
N GLU A 74 -15.75 -20.05 8.80
CA GLU A 74 -14.91 -20.34 7.62
C GLU A 74 -13.46 -19.95 7.85
N ILE A 75 -12.62 -20.96 8.09
CA ILE A 75 -11.15 -20.92 8.03
C ILE A 75 -10.71 -22.22 7.35
N GLN A 76 -9.67 -22.16 6.50
CA GLN A 76 -9.15 -23.33 5.74
C GLN A 76 -8.83 -24.58 6.59
N ALA A 77 -8.67 -24.46 7.91
CA ALA A 77 -8.31 -25.55 8.81
C ALA A 77 -9.52 -26.24 9.51
N PHE A 78 -10.67 -25.59 9.66
CA PHE A 78 -11.82 -26.13 10.39
C PHE A 78 -13.13 -25.75 9.69
N ASN A 79 -13.73 -26.72 9.00
CA ASN A 79 -14.96 -26.55 8.24
C ASN A 79 -16.10 -27.32 8.93
N ILE A 80 -17.09 -26.61 9.46
CA ILE A 80 -18.23 -27.21 10.18
C ILE A 80 -19.07 -28.14 9.29
N ASP A 81 -18.99 -28.02 7.96
CA ASP A 81 -19.71 -28.91 7.05
C ASP A 81 -19.09 -30.32 7.01
N LEU A 82 -17.88 -30.50 7.56
CA LEU A 82 -17.24 -31.79 7.74
C LEU A 82 -17.67 -32.49 9.04
N PHE A 83 -18.46 -31.84 9.90
CA PHE A 83 -18.95 -32.47 11.12
C PHE A 83 -19.83 -33.68 10.81
N THR A 84 -19.58 -34.75 11.57
CA THR A 84 -20.32 -36.00 11.41
C THR A 84 -21.76 -35.86 11.88
N LYS A 85 -22.65 -36.73 11.40
CA LYS A 85 -24.03 -36.77 11.90
C LYS A 85 -24.09 -36.94 13.41
N GLU A 86 -23.26 -37.83 13.97
CA GLU A 86 -23.20 -38.08 15.42
C GLU A 86 -22.82 -36.81 16.20
N GLN A 87 -21.84 -36.05 15.70
CA GLN A 87 -21.44 -34.79 16.32
C GLN A 87 -22.54 -33.72 16.26
N LEU A 88 -23.27 -33.63 15.15
CA LEU A 88 -24.41 -32.71 15.03
C LEU A 88 -25.59 -33.13 15.91
N ASP A 89 -25.87 -34.43 16.00
CA ASP A 89 -26.91 -35.01 16.89
C ASP A 89 -26.56 -34.75 18.36
N TYR A 90 -25.27 -34.85 18.71
CA TYR A 90 -24.74 -34.46 20.01
C TYR A 90 -25.01 -32.97 20.28
N TYR A 91 -24.62 -32.05 19.39
CA TYR A 91 -24.88 -30.61 19.58
C TYR A 91 -26.36 -30.27 19.66
N LYS A 92 -27.24 -30.97 18.92
CA LYS A 92 -28.69 -30.79 19.04
C LYS A 92 -29.19 -31.21 20.42
N THR A 93 -28.71 -32.34 20.93
CA THR A 93 -29.02 -32.80 22.29
C THR A 93 -28.53 -31.79 23.35
N ARG A 94 -27.31 -31.25 23.17
CA ARG A 94 -26.73 -30.25 24.07
C ARG A 94 -27.44 -28.91 24.03
N LEU A 95 -27.95 -28.49 22.87
CA LEU A 95 -28.79 -27.30 22.74
C LEU A 95 -30.03 -27.39 23.65
N ASP A 96 -30.68 -28.55 23.71
CA ASP A 96 -31.89 -28.74 24.50
C ASP A 96 -31.59 -28.99 25.99
N ASN A 97 -30.48 -29.66 26.32
CA ASN A 97 -30.21 -30.15 27.69
C ASN A 97 -29.14 -29.38 28.48
N SER A 98 -28.32 -28.54 27.85
CA SER A 98 -27.34 -27.71 28.59
C SER A 98 -28.07 -26.76 29.55
N ASN A 99 -27.41 -26.21 30.55
CA ASN A 99 -27.93 -25.10 31.36
C ASN A 99 -27.20 -23.80 31.02
N ASN A 100 -25.96 -23.89 30.54
CA ASN A 100 -25.14 -22.75 30.24
C ASN A 100 -25.58 -22.00 28.98
N LEU A 101 -25.92 -20.72 29.15
CA LEU A 101 -26.37 -19.85 28.05
C LEU A 101 -25.32 -19.70 26.93
N PHE A 102 -24.03 -19.60 27.28
CA PHE A 102 -22.95 -19.39 26.30
C PHE A 102 -22.77 -20.65 25.45
N LEU A 103 -22.74 -21.82 26.08
CA LEU A 103 -22.63 -23.11 25.38
C LEU A 103 -23.83 -23.36 24.47
N LYS A 104 -25.05 -23.16 24.99
CA LYS A 104 -26.29 -23.26 24.20
C LYS A 104 -26.26 -22.41 22.93
N SER A 105 -25.89 -21.15 23.08
CA SER A 105 -25.82 -20.23 21.93
C SER A 105 -24.85 -20.75 20.87
N ARG A 106 -23.71 -21.32 21.27
CA ARG A 106 -22.71 -21.86 20.37
C ARG A 106 -23.23 -23.06 19.59
N TYR A 107 -23.89 -24.02 20.24
CA TYR A 107 -24.48 -25.16 19.53
C TYR A 107 -25.58 -24.71 18.56
N ALA A 108 -26.46 -23.80 18.98
CA ALA A 108 -27.50 -23.25 18.10
C ALA A 108 -26.90 -22.57 16.87
N ASP A 109 -25.82 -21.81 17.03
CA ASP A 109 -25.16 -21.08 15.96
C ASP A 109 -24.45 -22.01 14.97
N ILE A 110 -23.77 -23.06 15.47
CA ILE A 110 -23.17 -24.11 14.63
C ILE A 110 -24.26 -24.82 13.81
N LEU A 111 -25.33 -25.27 14.46
CA LEU A 111 -26.42 -25.99 13.80
C LEU A 111 -27.16 -25.11 12.78
N PHE A 112 -27.26 -23.80 13.03
CA PHE A 112 -27.86 -22.86 12.09
C PHE A 112 -26.95 -22.59 10.87
N ASP A 113 -25.65 -22.40 11.09
CA ASP A 113 -24.68 -22.06 10.05
C ASP A 113 -24.28 -23.28 9.19
N TYR A 114 -24.42 -24.50 9.71
CA TYR A 114 -24.17 -25.77 9.00
C TYR A 114 -24.99 -25.86 7.70
N ARG A 115 -24.34 -26.17 6.57
CA ARG A 115 -24.98 -26.14 5.23
C ARG A 115 -25.42 -27.50 4.70
N GLY A 116 -25.02 -28.60 5.33
CA GLY A 116 -25.45 -29.93 4.90
C GLY A 116 -26.97 -30.14 5.01
N GLU A 117 -27.44 -31.27 4.49
CA GLU A 117 -28.87 -31.59 4.45
C GLU A 117 -29.46 -31.99 5.82
N ILE A 118 -28.60 -32.36 6.77
CA ILE A 118 -29.00 -32.71 8.13
C ILE A 118 -29.53 -31.45 8.84
N TYR A 119 -30.72 -31.55 9.45
CA TYR A 119 -31.42 -30.46 10.14
C TYR A 119 -31.81 -29.25 9.28
N LYS A 120 -31.70 -29.33 7.95
CA LYS A 120 -32.15 -28.26 7.03
C LYS A 120 -33.60 -27.83 7.26
N LYS A 121 -34.49 -28.79 7.58
CA LYS A 121 -35.90 -28.54 7.91
C LYS A 121 -36.11 -27.88 9.28
N ASP A 122 -35.16 -28.05 10.20
CA ASP A 122 -35.23 -27.52 11.56
C ASP A 122 -34.61 -26.12 11.68
N LYS A 123 -33.92 -25.62 10.65
CA LYS A 123 -33.20 -24.33 10.65
C LYS A 123 -34.04 -23.15 11.10
N PHE A 124 -35.32 -23.13 10.77
CA PHE A 124 -36.22 -22.07 11.21
C PHE A 124 -36.39 -22.06 12.73
N ILE A 125 -36.62 -23.23 13.34
CA ILE A 125 -36.79 -23.39 14.79
C ILE A 125 -35.46 -23.13 15.50
N ILE A 126 -34.36 -23.68 14.99
CA ILE A 126 -33.02 -23.47 15.55
C ILE A 126 -32.66 -21.99 15.51
N GLY A 127 -32.92 -21.30 14.39
CA GLY A 127 -32.64 -19.86 14.29
C GLY A 127 -33.52 -19.00 15.20
N GLN A 128 -34.80 -19.38 15.43
CA GLN A 128 -35.62 -18.70 16.44
C GLN A 128 -35.03 -18.85 17.85
N LYS A 129 -34.62 -20.07 18.24
CA LYS A 129 -33.94 -20.32 19.52
C LYS A 129 -32.65 -19.51 19.60
N LEU A 130 -31.83 -19.52 18.56
CA LEU A 130 -30.56 -18.80 18.49
C LEU A 130 -30.75 -17.29 18.73
N VAL A 131 -31.72 -16.65 18.07
CA VAL A 131 -31.97 -15.21 18.25
C VAL A 131 -32.31 -14.87 19.70
N ILE A 132 -33.13 -15.68 20.37
CA ILE A 132 -33.47 -15.48 21.79
C ILE A 132 -32.21 -15.58 22.66
N LEU A 133 -31.43 -16.65 22.48
CA LEU A 133 -30.19 -16.88 23.23
C LEU A 133 -29.18 -15.75 23.02
N LEU A 134 -29.06 -15.22 21.80
CA LEU A 134 -28.14 -14.12 21.49
C LEU A 134 -28.59 -12.80 22.13
N ILE A 135 -29.90 -12.53 22.22
CA ILE A 135 -30.40 -11.33 22.90
C ILE A 135 -30.09 -11.41 24.40
N GLU A 136 -30.32 -12.56 25.04
CA GLU A 136 -29.99 -12.78 26.45
C GLU A 136 -28.47 -12.67 26.72
N LEU A 137 -27.65 -13.19 25.80
CA LEU A 137 -26.18 -13.04 25.90
C LEU A 137 -25.72 -11.60 25.75
N ALA A 138 -26.34 -10.85 24.83
CA ALA A 138 -26.03 -9.43 24.65
C ALA A 138 -26.25 -8.66 25.95
N GLU A 139 -27.36 -8.93 26.65
CA GLU A 139 -27.65 -8.34 27.96
C GLU A 139 -26.61 -8.73 29.03
N LYS A 140 -26.22 -10.01 29.10
CA LYS A 140 -25.14 -10.45 30.01
C LYS A 140 -23.80 -9.73 29.75
N TYR A 141 -23.43 -9.56 28.48
CA TYR A 141 -22.22 -8.84 28.12
C TYR A 141 -22.33 -7.34 28.45
N LEU A 142 -23.49 -6.75 28.19
CA LEU A 142 -23.76 -5.34 28.49
C LEU A 142 -23.66 -5.04 29.99
N LEU A 143 -24.19 -5.92 30.86
CA LEU A 143 -24.09 -5.78 32.32
C LEU A 143 -22.65 -5.75 32.85
N ARG A 144 -21.68 -6.25 32.07
CA ARG A 144 -20.24 -6.20 32.39
C ARG A 144 -19.47 -5.19 31.53
N SER A 145 -20.17 -4.29 30.85
CA SER A 145 -19.58 -3.28 29.95
C SER A 145 -18.76 -3.88 28.80
N ASN A 146 -19.01 -5.13 28.41
CA ASN A 146 -18.35 -5.78 27.27
C ASN A 146 -19.12 -5.49 25.98
N TYR A 147 -19.05 -4.23 25.54
CA TYR A 147 -19.78 -3.73 24.36
C TYR A 147 -19.43 -4.49 23.07
N LEU A 148 -18.17 -4.90 22.91
CA LEU A 148 -17.71 -5.63 21.73
C LEU A 148 -18.29 -7.05 21.63
N SER A 149 -18.58 -7.71 22.75
CA SER A 149 -19.23 -9.03 22.71
C SER A 149 -20.75 -8.89 22.66
N CYS A 150 -21.29 -7.86 23.32
CA CYS A 150 -22.70 -7.49 23.25
C CYS A 150 -23.12 -7.22 21.80
N TYR A 151 -22.43 -6.31 21.11
CA TYR A 151 -22.82 -5.95 19.76
C TYR A 151 -22.60 -7.10 18.74
N ASP A 152 -21.77 -8.11 19.02
CA ASP A 152 -21.55 -9.26 18.12
C ASP A 152 -22.77 -10.16 18.15
N CYS A 153 -23.28 -10.37 19.36
CA CYS A 153 -24.53 -11.06 19.61
C CYS A 153 -25.69 -10.33 18.93
N VAL A 154 -25.76 -9.00 19.08
CA VAL A 154 -26.80 -8.19 18.43
C VAL A 154 -26.72 -8.29 16.91
N ALA A 155 -25.54 -8.09 16.33
CA ALA A 155 -25.32 -8.17 14.90
C ALA A 155 -25.74 -9.53 14.33
N ARG A 156 -25.34 -10.64 14.98
CA ARG A 156 -25.75 -11.99 14.59
C ARG A 156 -27.26 -12.19 14.74
N SER A 157 -27.86 -11.67 15.80
CA SER A 157 -29.31 -11.77 16.02
C SER A 157 -30.09 -11.07 14.91
N ILE A 158 -29.62 -9.91 14.43
CA ILE A 158 -30.20 -9.16 13.30
C ILE A 158 -30.06 -9.97 12.01
N GLU A 159 -28.87 -10.48 11.72
CA GLU A 159 -28.59 -11.26 10.53
C GLU A 159 -29.50 -12.49 10.42
N VAL A 160 -29.57 -13.29 11.49
CA VAL A 160 -30.43 -14.49 11.56
C VAL A 160 -31.89 -14.09 11.42
N SER A 161 -32.31 -13.02 12.10
CA SER A 161 -33.70 -12.55 12.04
C SER A 161 -34.10 -12.04 10.65
N ILE A 162 -33.22 -11.32 9.94
CA ILE A 162 -33.46 -10.88 8.56
C ILE A 162 -33.54 -12.09 7.63
N ARG A 163 -32.61 -13.05 7.76
CA ARG A 163 -32.60 -14.28 6.95
C ARG A 163 -33.92 -15.04 7.08
N LEU A 164 -34.42 -15.19 8.30
CA LEU A 164 -35.65 -15.92 8.61
C LEU A 164 -36.95 -15.09 8.55
N GLY A 165 -36.87 -13.76 8.40
CA GLY A 165 -38.05 -12.89 8.38
C GLY A 165 -38.73 -12.70 9.74
N LEU A 166 -37.97 -12.77 10.83
CA LEU A 166 -38.46 -12.70 12.22
C LEU A 166 -38.74 -11.25 12.68
N LYS A 167 -39.78 -10.62 12.13
CA LYS A 167 -40.08 -9.19 12.34
C LYS A 167 -40.25 -8.81 13.83
N LYS A 168 -40.93 -9.64 14.63
CA LYS A 168 -41.19 -9.37 16.05
C LYS A 168 -39.88 -9.27 16.85
N GLN A 169 -38.95 -10.20 16.61
CA GLN A 169 -37.65 -10.22 17.26
C GLN A 169 -36.81 -9.00 16.85
N ILE A 170 -36.87 -8.59 15.59
CA ILE A 170 -36.18 -7.38 15.12
C ILE A 170 -36.72 -6.14 15.81
N THR A 171 -38.03 -6.01 16.00
CA THR A 171 -38.61 -4.90 16.77
C THR A 171 -38.09 -4.88 18.22
N THR A 172 -37.96 -6.04 18.86
CA THR A 172 -37.34 -6.14 20.20
C THR A 172 -35.88 -5.68 20.17
N ILE A 173 -35.09 -6.14 19.19
CA ILE A 173 -33.69 -5.76 19.03
C ILE A 173 -33.55 -4.24 18.81
N ILE A 174 -34.40 -3.63 17.96
CA ILE A 174 -34.41 -2.18 17.72
C ILE A 174 -34.64 -1.43 19.03
N ASN A 175 -35.64 -1.82 19.82
CA ASN A 175 -35.95 -1.16 21.09
C ASN A 175 -34.82 -1.28 22.11
N ASN A 176 -34.17 -2.45 22.18
CA ASN A 176 -33.01 -2.66 23.04
C ASN A 176 -31.81 -1.82 22.58
N LEU A 177 -31.54 -1.77 21.27
CA LEU A 177 -30.48 -0.94 20.71
C LEU A 177 -30.68 0.55 20.99
N LYS A 178 -31.90 1.07 20.87
CA LYS A 178 -32.20 2.47 21.22
C LYS A 178 -31.85 2.76 22.67
N LYS A 179 -32.28 1.91 23.60
CA LYS A 179 -31.91 2.04 25.03
C LYS A 179 -30.40 1.97 25.27
N ILE A 180 -29.69 1.08 24.58
CA ILE A 180 -28.23 0.98 24.69
C ILE A 180 -27.59 2.29 24.20
N VAL A 181 -28.01 2.81 23.06
CA VAL A 181 -27.53 4.09 22.52
C VAL A 181 -27.80 5.20 23.53
N ASP A 182 -29.03 5.35 24.03
CA ASP A 182 -29.38 6.39 25.00
C ASP A 182 -28.53 6.34 26.27
N ASN A 183 -28.30 5.14 26.80
CA ASN A 183 -27.52 4.96 28.02
C ASN A 183 -26.01 5.19 27.81
N THR A 184 -25.48 4.83 26.65
CA THR A 184 -24.05 4.94 26.36
C THR A 184 -23.66 6.30 25.81
N PHE A 185 -24.58 7.03 25.17
CA PHE A 185 -24.30 8.28 24.47
C PHE A 185 -23.64 9.35 25.35
N GLU A 186 -24.09 9.48 26.61
CA GLU A 186 -23.54 10.46 27.54
C GLU A 186 -22.17 10.05 28.10
N SER A 187 -21.94 8.75 28.26
CA SER A 187 -20.69 8.24 28.84
C SER A 187 -19.58 8.08 27.81
N ASP A 188 -19.91 7.57 26.62
CA ASP A 188 -18.97 7.36 25.53
C ASP A 188 -19.71 7.36 24.18
N LYS A 189 -19.69 8.52 23.51
CA LYS A 189 -20.32 8.77 22.20
C LYS A 189 -19.80 7.85 21.09
N ARG A 190 -18.65 7.18 21.28
CA ARG A 190 -18.11 6.21 20.31
C ARG A 190 -19.17 5.14 20.01
N TRP A 191 -19.85 4.63 21.04
CA TRP A 191 -20.70 3.43 20.92
C TRP A 191 -21.99 3.60 20.12
N VAL A 192 -22.20 4.75 19.47
CA VAL A 192 -23.28 4.98 18.49
C VAL A 192 -22.97 4.35 17.13
N LEU A 193 -21.71 4.12 16.81
CA LEU A 193 -21.29 3.70 15.46
C LEU A 193 -21.83 2.32 15.06
N GLU A 194 -21.71 1.29 15.89
CA GLU A 194 -22.27 -0.04 15.59
C GLU A 194 -23.79 -0.06 15.54
N PRO A 195 -24.51 0.52 16.52
CA PRO A 195 -25.96 0.69 16.42
C PRO A 195 -26.41 1.36 15.13
N SER A 196 -25.69 2.40 14.67
CA SER A 196 -25.97 3.02 13.37
C SER A 196 -25.91 2.01 12.22
N ARG A 197 -24.83 1.22 12.15
CA ARG A 197 -24.65 0.21 11.11
C ARG A 197 -25.73 -0.88 11.17
N PHE A 198 -26.15 -1.25 12.36
CA PHE A 198 -27.23 -2.21 12.57
C PHE A 198 -28.58 -1.68 12.09
N PHE A 199 -28.90 -0.43 12.44
CA PHE A 199 -30.10 0.22 11.92
C PHE A 199 -30.06 0.32 10.39
N TYR A 200 -28.90 0.61 9.81
CA TYR A 200 -28.74 0.63 8.35
C TYR A 200 -29.03 -0.73 7.71
N GLN A 201 -28.51 -1.82 8.27
CA GLN A 201 -28.76 -3.19 7.79
C GLN A 201 -30.25 -3.56 7.86
N ILE A 202 -30.93 -3.14 8.93
CA ILE A 202 -32.37 -3.35 9.10
C ILE A 202 -33.16 -2.54 8.05
N ALA A 203 -32.79 -1.28 7.85
CA ALA A 203 -33.46 -0.34 6.94
C ALA A 203 -33.29 -0.73 5.46
N SER A 204 -32.08 -1.12 5.06
CA SER A 204 -31.76 -1.51 3.68
C SER A 204 -32.35 -2.86 3.25
N SER A 205 -32.71 -3.73 4.20
CA SER A 205 -33.32 -5.03 3.90
C SER A 205 -34.80 -4.90 3.50
N LYS A 206 -35.15 -5.42 2.31
CA LYS A 206 -36.53 -5.47 1.80
C LYS A 206 -37.53 -6.17 2.73
N LYS A 207 -37.06 -7.06 3.62
CA LYS A 207 -37.93 -7.81 4.56
C LYS A 207 -38.31 -6.98 5.79
N THR A 208 -37.53 -5.94 6.11
CA THR A 208 -37.52 -5.31 7.44
C THR A 208 -37.48 -3.78 7.39
N ASN A 209 -37.35 -3.19 6.21
CA ASN A 209 -37.31 -1.74 5.99
C ASN A 209 -38.48 -0.98 6.66
N SER A 210 -39.66 -1.60 6.77
CA SER A 210 -40.84 -0.99 7.40
C SER A 210 -40.78 -0.92 8.93
N LEU A 211 -39.73 -1.46 9.58
CA LEU A 211 -39.62 -1.56 11.03
C LEU A 211 -38.92 -0.36 11.67
N LEU A 212 -38.20 0.45 10.89
CA LEU A 212 -37.61 1.71 11.34
C LEU A 212 -38.43 2.87 10.77
N THR A 213 -38.82 3.80 11.64
CA THR A 213 -39.56 5.00 11.22
C THR A 213 -38.61 6.09 10.76
N GLU A 214 -39.10 7.05 9.97
CA GLU A 214 -38.31 8.24 9.60
C GLU A 214 -37.84 9.02 10.83
N LYS A 215 -38.65 9.05 11.90
CA LYS A 215 -38.28 9.65 13.18
C LYS A 215 -37.06 8.96 13.81
N ASP A 216 -36.99 7.64 13.75
CA ASP A 216 -35.86 6.88 14.31
C ASP A 216 -34.55 7.19 13.57
N ILE A 217 -34.63 7.33 12.24
CA ILE A 217 -33.49 7.68 11.39
C ILE A 217 -33.04 9.12 11.66
N ALA A 218 -33.99 10.05 11.80
CA ALA A 218 -33.69 11.44 12.12
C ALA A 218 -32.99 11.58 13.49
N GLU A 219 -33.47 10.86 14.51
CA GLU A 219 -32.86 10.86 15.85
C GLU A 219 -31.44 10.30 15.83
N LEU A 220 -31.21 9.21 15.08
CA LEU A 220 -29.88 8.64 14.90
C LEU A 220 -28.93 9.64 14.20
N ASN A 221 -29.37 10.29 13.13
CA ASN A 221 -28.56 11.28 12.40
C ASN A 221 -28.22 12.49 13.27
N MET A 222 -29.13 12.92 14.15
CA MET A 222 -28.83 13.96 15.14
C MET A 222 -27.70 13.52 16.08
N LYS A 223 -27.79 12.32 16.67
CA LYS A 223 -26.75 11.77 17.55
C LYS A 223 -25.40 11.61 16.85
N LEU A 224 -25.39 11.13 15.60
CA LEU A 224 -24.18 11.04 14.79
C LEU A 224 -23.57 12.43 14.54
N SER A 225 -24.40 13.43 14.21
CA SER A 225 -23.93 14.80 13.93
C SER A 225 -23.35 15.47 15.17
N GLU A 226 -24.01 15.30 16.32
CA GLU A 226 -23.50 15.75 17.62
C GLU A 226 -22.17 15.08 17.96
N THR A 227 -22.06 13.77 17.71
CA THR A 227 -20.82 13.01 17.93
C THR A 227 -19.67 13.53 17.07
N ILE A 228 -19.93 13.92 15.82
CA ILE A 228 -18.94 14.58 14.95
C ILE A 228 -18.50 15.91 15.56
N GLY A 229 -19.43 16.71 16.08
CA GLY A 229 -19.11 17.98 16.75
C GLY A 229 -18.23 17.77 17.99
N PHE A 230 -18.59 16.81 18.83
CA PHE A 230 -17.82 16.43 20.02
C PHE A 230 -16.38 16.02 19.67
N TYR A 231 -16.18 15.13 18.69
CA TYR A 231 -14.83 14.71 18.32
C TYR A 231 -14.04 15.81 17.60
N TRP A 232 -14.73 16.71 16.90
CA TRP A 232 -14.10 17.89 16.31
C TRP A 232 -13.52 18.82 17.38
N GLU A 233 -14.31 19.15 18.40
CA GLU A 233 -13.89 20.02 19.51
C GLU A 233 -12.74 19.41 20.31
N ASN A 234 -12.77 18.09 20.51
CA ASN A 234 -11.70 17.34 21.19
C ASN A 234 -10.49 17.05 20.28
N LYS A 235 -10.51 17.48 19.01
CA LYS A 235 -9.43 17.27 18.02
C LYS A 235 -9.10 15.80 17.75
N ASP A 236 -10.08 14.91 17.91
CA ASP A 236 -9.97 13.51 17.48
C ASP A 236 -10.50 13.36 16.06
N TYR A 237 -9.70 13.79 15.09
CA TYR A 237 -10.11 13.84 13.70
C TYR A 237 -10.29 12.44 13.10
N HIS A 238 -9.70 11.39 13.70
CA HIS A 238 -9.95 10.02 13.27
C HIS A 238 -11.43 9.65 13.44
N TYR A 239 -12.01 9.91 14.61
CA TYR A 239 -13.43 9.67 14.80
C TYR A 239 -14.31 10.61 13.99
N VAL A 240 -13.93 11.89 13.80
CA VAL A 240 -14.65 12.78 12.87
C VAL A 240 -14.83 12.11 11.50
N ARG A 241 -13.76 11.57 10.91
CA ARG A 241 -13.81 10.89 9.61
C ARG A 241 -14.69 9.65 9.63
N LEU A 242 -14.57 8.82 10.67
CA LEU A 242 -15.38 7.61 10.82
C LEU A 242 -16.88 7.94 10.87
N PHE A 243 -17.27 8.93 11.67
CA PHE A 243 -18.67 9.31 11.82
C PHE A 243 -19.20 10.10 10.60
N CYS A 244 -18.40 10.94 9.95
CA CYS A 244 -18.79 11.56 8.68
C CYS A 244 -19.09 10.50 7.61
N ASN A 245 -18.25 9.47 7.48
CA ASN A 245 -18.50 8.37 6.54
C ASN A 245 -19.78 7.59 6.87
N GLU A 246 -20.06 7.37 8.15
CA GLU A 246 -21.30 6.72 8.58
C GLU A 246 -22.53 7.58 8.25
N ILE A 247 -22.48 8.89 8.50
CA ILE A 247 -23.56 9.82 8.12
C ILE A 247 -23.77 9.85 6.60
N LEU A 248 -22.69 9.90 5.80
CA LEU A 248 -22.78 9.87 4.34
C LEU A 248 -23.46 8.60 3.83
N ARG A 249 -23.27 7.46 4.53
CA ARG A 249 -23.98 6.21 4.24
C ARG A 249 -25.49 6.37 4.39
N TRP A 250 -25.93 7.07 5.44
CA TRP A 250 -27.35 7.38 5.67
C TRP A 250 -27.90 8.39 4.68
N HIS A 251 -27.18 9.47 4.36
CA HIS A 251 -27.60 10.44 3.33
C HIS A 251 -27.81 9.77 1.97
N LYS A 252 -26.94 8.82 1.59
CA LYS A 252 -27.10 8.02 0.37
C LYS A 252 -28.37 7.16 0.40
N TYR A 253 -28.70 6.59 1.55
CA TYR A 253 -29.93 5.79 1.72
C TYR A 253 -31.20 6.66 1.68
N MET A 254 -31.18 7.82 2.34
CA MET A 254 -32.30 8.75 2.39
C MET A 254 -32.47 9.58 1.10
N LYS A 255 -31.47 9.58 0.22
CA LYS A 255 -31.40 10.46 -0.97
C LYS A 255 -31.49 11.94 -0.60
N SER A 256 -30.69 12.32 0.39
CA SER A 256 -30.52 13.71 0.83
C SER A 256 -30.02 14.64 -0.28
N SER A 257 -30.11 15.95 -0.04
CA SER A 257 -29.63 16.96 -0.97
C SER A 257 -28.11 16.87 -1.16
N GLU A 258 -27.64 17.30 -2.34
CA GLU A 258 -26.21 17.37 -2.62
C GLU A 258 -25.47 18.31 -1.67
N GLU A 259 -26.13 19.35 -1.16
CA GLU A 259 -25.56 20.29 -0.18
C GLU A 259 -25.19 19.60 1.14
N GLU A 260 -26.08 18.76 1.69
CA GLU A 260 -25.83 18.00 2.92
C GLU A 260 -24.67 17.01 2.72
N VAL A 261 -24.67 16.30 1.60
CA VAL A 261 -23.60 15.35 1.25
C VAL A 261 -22.26 16.07 1.12
N ASN A 262 -22.23 17.19 0.40
CA ASN A 262 -21.02 17.98 0.19
C ASN A 262 -20.48 18.58 1.50
N TYR A 263 -21.34 18.93 2.46
CA TYR A 263 -20.90 19.39 3.78
C TYR A 263 -20.00 18.35 4.47
N TYR A 264 -20.46 17.11 4.61
CA TYR A 264 -19.67 16.07 5.28
C TYR A 264 -18.46 15.61 4.46
N LEU A 265 -18.56 15.59 3.13
CA LEU A 265 -17.41 15.32 2.26
C LEU A 265 -16.30 16.35 2.47
N ASN A 266 -16.64 17.65 2.49
CA ASN A 266 -15.64 18.69 2.77
C ASN A 266 -15.12 18.61 4.21
N LYS A 267 -15.97 18.26 5.19
CA LYS A 267 -15.55 18.08 6.59
C LYS A 267 -14.52 16.96 6.77
N ILE A 268 -14.60 15.89 5.98
CA ILE A 268 -13.56 14.83 5.95
C ILE A 268 -12.23 15.40 5.47
N GLY A 269 -12.22 16.14 4.36
CA GLY A 269 -10.99 16.77 3.85
C GLY A 269 -10.38 17.73 4.86
N LEU A 270 -11.20 18.60 5.46
CA LEU A 270 -10.77 19.56 6.48
C LEU A 270 -10.22 18.86 7.73
N SER A 271 -10.79 17.71 8.11
CA SER A 271 -10.27 16.95 9.25
C SER A 271 -8.85 16.42 9.03
N PHE A 272 -8.45 16.17 7.78
CA PHE A 272 -7.06 15.80 7.45
C PHE A 272 -6.15 17.03 7.49
N GLU A 273 -6.60 18.17 7.00
CA GLU A 273 -5.87 19.45 7.10
C GLU A 273 -5.63 19.88 8.55
N GLU A 274 -6.61 19.67 9.44
CA GLU A 274 -6.45 20.01 10.85
C GLU A 274 -5.61 18.98 11.61
N GLU A 275 -5.70 17.69 11.26
CA GLU A 275 -4.82 16.65 11.79
C GLU A 275 -3.36 16.87 11.36
N SER A 276 -3.09 17.41 10.16
CA SER A 276 -1.73 17.70 9.71
C SER A 276 -1.01 18.69 10.63
N LYS A 277 -1.75 19.64 11.20
CA LYS A 277 -1.26 20.64 12.16
C LYS A 277 -1.25 20.09 13.59
N TYR A 278 -2.31 19.40 13.98
CA TYR A 278 -2.48 18.94 15.36
C TYR A 278 -1.58 17.74 15.71
N GLN A 279 -1.43 16.79 14.80
CA GLN A 279 -0.58 15.59 14.93
C GLN A 279 -0.74 14.90 16.29
N GLN A 280 -1.98 14.63 16.72
CA GLN A 280 -2.28 14.02 18.03
C GLN A 280 -1.57 14.69 19.22
N ASN A 281 -1.42 16.02 19.16
CA ASN A 281 -0.72 16.81 20.17
C ASN A 281 0.74 16.41 20.43
N ARG A 282 1.45 15.86 19.43
CA ARG A 282 2.90 15.63 19.51
C ARG A 282 3.61 16.92 19.94
N ILE A 283 4.58 16.79 20.86
CA ILE A 283 5.42 17.89 21.35
C ILE A 283 6.25 18.42 20.18
N ASP A 284 6.98 17.51 19.53
CA ASP A 284 7.76 17.82 18.33
C ASP A 284 6.89 17.54 17.09
N LYS A 285 6.45 18.62 16.45
CA LYS A 285 5.71 18.53 15.18
C LYS A 285 6.67 18.11 14.07
N SER A 286 6.26 17.10 13.30
CA SER A 286 7.01 16.65 12.12
C SER A 286 6.33 17.16 10.85
N SER A 287 7.09 17.85 10.03
CA SER A 287 6.66 18.35 8.73
C SER A 287 6.47 17.19 7.74
N ILE A 288 7.15 16.06 7.94
CA ILE A 288 6.86 14.80 7.20
C ILE A 288 5.46 14.28 7.55
N VAL A 289 5.09 14.28 8.83
CA VAL A 289 3.74 13.87 9.28
C VAL A 289 2.68 14.85 8.79
N GLU A 290 2.98 16.14 8.77
CA GLU A 290 2.12 17.15 8.18
C GLU A 290 1.87 16.87 6.69
N ALA A 291 2.94 16.68 5.91
CA ALA A 291 2.86 16.34 4.49
C ALA A 291 1.99 15.09 4.26
N HIS A 292 2.15 14.05 5.08
CA HIS A 292 1.34 12.83 4.98
C HIS A 292 -0.17 13.10 5.10
N PHE A 293 -0.60 13.88 6.09
CA PHE A 293 -2.02 14.19 6.27
C PHE A 293 -2.54 15.12 5.17
N LEU A 294 -1.73 16.07 4.69
CA LEU A 294 -2.09 16.90 3.53
C LEU A 294 -2.22 16.09 2.24
N GLU A 295 -1.39 15.06 2.03
CA GLU A 295 -1.55 14.11 0.92
C GLU A 295 -2.88 13.37 1.01
N LYS A 296 -3.29 12.95 2.21
CA LYS A 296 -4.61 12.32 2.45
C LYS A 296 -5.76 13.28 2.19
N ALA A 297 -5.61 14.55 2.56
CA ALA A 297 -6.57 15.59 2.22
C ALA A 297 -6.67 15.78 0.69
N LEU A 298 -5.53 15.86 -0.01
CA LEU A 298 -5.45 16.01 -1.47
C LEU A 298 -6.15 14.84 -2.18
N GLU A 299 -5.86 13.60 -1.78
CA GLU A 299 -6.46 12.39 -2.33
C GLU A 299 -7.99 12.46 -2.19
N HIS A 300 -8.49 12.80 -0.99
CA HIS A 300 -9.92 12.95 -0.74
C HIS A 300 -10.56 14.07 -1.56
N TYR A 301 -9.95 15.26 -1.62
CA TYR A 301 -10.46 16.38 -2.39
C TYR A 301 -10.49 16.10 -3.90
N ALA A 302 -9.49 15.39 -4.42
CA ALA A 302 -9.48 14.94 -5.80
C ALA A 302 -10.64 13.98 -6.09
N ASN A 303 -10.90 13.03 -5.18
CA ASN A 303 -11.98 12.05 -5.31
C ASN A 303 -13.38 12.69 -5.32
N ILE A 304 -13.57 13.79 -4.58
CA ILE A 304 -14.84 14.53 -4.57
C ILE A 304 -14.89 15.65 -5.62
N GLY A 305 -13.84 15.84 -6.43
CA GLY A 305 -13.79 16.81 -7.52
C GLY A 305 -13.54 18.27 -7.11
N ASN A 306 -13.04 18.53 -5.89
CA ASN A 306 -12.76 19.88 -5.40
C ASN A 306 -11.38 20.37 -5.90
N LYS A 307 -11.37 20.99 -7.08
CA LYS A 307 -10.12 21.43 -7.76
C LYS A 307 -9.34 22.50 -7.01
N ASP A 308 -10.03 23.44 -6.36
CA ASP A 308 -9.39 24.55 -5.66
C ASP A 308 -8.60 24.03 -4.45
N LYS A 309 -9.23 23.16 -3.65
CA LYS A 309 -8.56 22.49 -2.53
C LYS A 309 -7.42 21.58 -3.00
N VAL A 310 -7.54 20.91 -4.15
CA VAL A 310 -6.42 20.12 -4.72
C VAL A 310 -5.22 21.01 -5.03
N LEU A 311 -5.43 22.19 -5.61
CA LEU A 311 -4.34 23.13 -5.90
C LEU A 311 -3.71 23.66 -4.60
N GLU A 312 -4.53 24.02 -3.61
CA GLU A 312 -4.10 24.46 -2.29
C GLU A 312 -3.23 23.38 -1.60
N MET A 313 -3.70 22.13 -1.56
CA MET A 313 -2.97 21.04 -0.91
C MET A 313 -1.62 20.77 -1.58
N LYS A 314 -1.51 20.89 -2.91
CA LYS A 314 -0.21 20.75 -3.60
C LYS A 314 0.83 21.77 -3.13
N VAL A 315 0.39 23.00 -2.86
CA VAL A 315 1.27 24.06 -2.34
C VAL A 315 1.68 23.74 -0.90
N ASN A 316 0.72 23.38 -0.06
CA ASN A 316 0.97 23.08 1.36
C ASN A 316 1.87 21.84 1.53
N ILE A 317 1.68 20.78 0.73
CA ILE A 317 2.55 19.59 0.73
C ILE A 317 3.98 19.97 0.38
N ARG A 318 4.17 20.81 -0.64
CA ARG A 318 5.51 21.28 -1.04
C ARG A 318 6.19 22.06 0.07
N GLN A 319 5.45 22.95 0.73
CA GLN A 319 5.96 23.71 1.87
C GLN A 319 6.35 22.77 3.02
N ALA A 320 5.49 21.82 3.40
CA ALA A 320 5.76 20.89 4.49
C ALA A 320 7.02 20.03 4.23
N TYR A 321 7.25 19.58 2.99
CA TYR A 321 8.47 18.87 2.65
C TYR A 321 9.73 19.75 2.66
N ASN A 322 9.63 21.01 2.23
CA ASN A 322 10.75 21.95 2.31
C ASN A 322 11.10 22.22 3.78
N GLU A 323 10.09 22.44 4.64
CA GLU A 323 10.29 22.61 6.08
C GLU A 323 10.89 21.37 6.74
N ALA A 324 10.52 20.15 6.30
CA ALA A 324 11.14 18.91 6.78
C ALA A 324 12.65 18.87 6.51
N VAL A 325 13.08 19.37 5.34
CA VAL A 325 14.51 19.49 5.01
C VAL A 325 15.18 20.54 5.90
N GLU A 326 14.58 21.72 6.05
CA GLU A 326 15.13 22.80 6.87
C GLU A 326 15.25 22.43 8.36
N LYS A 327 14.28 21.69 8.90
CA LYS A 327 14.27 21.19 10.28
C LYS A 327 15.19 19.97 10.48
N GLY A 328 15.79 19.44 9.41
CA GLY A 328 16.67 18.27 9.48
C GLY A 328 15.93 16.97 9.80
N GLU A 329 14.64 16.86 9.47
CA GLU A 329 13.86 15.62 9.64
C GLU A 329 14.33 14.50 8.70
N PHE A 330 15.09 14.85 7.66
CA PHE A 330 15.79 13.91 6.80
C PHE A 330 17.23 13.70 7.29
N GLU A 331 17.53 12.49 7.75
CA GLU A 331 18.89 12.10 8.11
C GLU A 331 19.68 11.64 6.87
N THR A 332 20.93 12.09 6.78
CA THR A 332 21.87 11.61 5.76
C THR A 332 22.64 10.41 6.29
N HIS A 333 22.44 9.23 5.69
CA HIS A 333 23.26 8.06 5.97
C HIS A 333 24.41 7.95 4.96
N ILE A 334 25.64 8.19 5.42
CA ILE A 334 26.85 7.94 4.63
C ILE A 334 27.38 6.56 5.01
N ILE A 335 27.26 5.61 4.09
CA ILE A 335 27.88 4.29 4.24
C ILE A 335 29.29 4.37 3.65
N LYS A 336 30.30 4.34 4.52
CA LYS A 336 31.70 4.17 4.09
C LYS A 336 31.93 2.69 3.84
N THR A 337 32.37 2.35 2.65
CA THR A 337 32.75 0.99 2.29
C THR A 337 34.21 0.99 1.86
N GLU A 338 35.01 0.11 2.46
CA GLU A 338 36.38 -0.14 2.00
C GLU A 338 36.32 -1.02 0.76
N ILE A 339 37.01 -0.59 -0.29
CA ILE A 339 37.17 -1.38 -1.50
C ILE A 339 38.23 -2.44 -1.20
N PRO A 340 37.95 -3.74 -1.36
CA PRO A 340 38.94 -4.78 -1.15
C PRO A 340 40.19 -4.52 -2.00
N GLU A 341 41.38 -4.62 -1.40
CA GLU A 341 42.65 -4.35 -2.08
C GLU A 341 42.80 -5.17 -3.37
N CYS A 342 42.37 -6.44 -3.35
CA CYS A 342 42.39 -7.30 -4.54
C CYS A 342 41.53 -6.77 -5.71
N LEU A 343 40.38 -6.15 -5.42
CA LEU A 343 39.53 -5.54 -6.43
C LEU A 343 40.20 -4.28 -6.99
N PHE A 344 40.79 -3.47 -6.10
CA PHE A 344 41.53 -2.28 -6.50
C PHE A 344 42.72 -2.63 -7.40
N THR A 345 43.54 -3.63 -7.03
CA THR A 345 44.66 -4.11 -7.86
C THR A 345 44.18 -4.61 -9.23
N ALA A 346 43.09 -5.40 -9.27
CA ALA A 346 42.54 -5.89 -10.53
C ALA A 346 42.03 -4.75 -11.44
N LEU A 347 41.45 -3.70 -10.85
CA LEU A 347 41.05 -2.49 -11.57
C LEU A 347 42.27 -1.75 -12.12
N GLU A 348 43.30 -1.53 -11.30
CA GLU A 348 44.54 -0.88 -11.75
C GLU A 348 45.24 -1.66 -12.87
N GLU A 349 45.31 -2.98 -12.78
CA GLU A 349 45.83 -3.84 -13.84
C GLU A 349 45.02 -3.73 -15.13
N ARG A 350 43.69 -3.65 -15.05
CA ARG A 350 42.83 -3.48 -16.23
C ARG A 350 42.98 -2.09 -16.84
N ILE A 351 43.05 -1.06 -16.01
CA ILE A 351 43.15 0.35 -16.45
C ILE A 351 44.55 0.66 -17.00
N SER A 352 45.62 0.11 -16.42
CA SER A 352 46.99 0.33 -16.88
C SER A 352 47.24 -0.16 -18.31
N LYS A 353 46.55 -1.22 -18.77
CA LYS A 353 46.61 -1.69 -20.17
C LYS A 353 46.22 -0.61 -21.19
N TYR A 354 45.33 0.33 -20.82
CA TYR A 354 44.96 1.44 -21.71
C TYR A 354 46.13 2.39 -21.99
N LYS A 355 47.17 2.42 -21.16
CA LYS A 355 48.37 3.22 -21.41
C LYS A 355 49.19 2.69 -22.58
N GLU A 356 49.06 1.43 -22.94
CA GLU A 356 49.81 0.82 -24.05
C GLU A 356 49.13 1.04 -25.41
N TYR A 357 47.81 1.30 -25.42
CA TYR A 357 47.06 1.46 -26.66
C TYR A 357 47.16 2.89 -27.23
N PRO A 358 47.13 3.05 -28.57
CA PRO A 358 46.88 4.32 -29.25
C PRO A 358 45.51 4.90 -28.89
N LYS A 359 45.37 6.23 -28.91
CA LYS A 359 44.12 6.91 -28.51
C LYS A 359 42.91 6.46 -29.33
N GLU A 360 43.10 6.20 -30.62
CA GLU A 360 42.04 5.76 -31.54
C GLU A 360 41.46 4.41 -31.11
N ILE A 361 42.32 3.48 -30.68
CA ILE A 361 41.90 2.16 -30.19
C ILE A 361 41.12 2.30 -28.89
N ILE A 362 41.57 3.19 -27.98
CA ILE A 362 40.89 3.42 -26.71
C ILE A 362 39.49 4.02 -26.95
N ILE A 363 39.39 5.02 -27.83
CA ILE A 363 38.11 5.65 -28.21
C ILE A 363 37.18 4.60 -28.82
N GLU A 364 37.67 3.76 -29.75
CA GLU A 364 36.85 2.70 -30.35
C GLU A 364 36.41 1.66 -29.32
N THR A 365 37.27 1.34 -28.35
CA THR A 365 36.93 0.44 -27.25
C THR A 365 35.84 1.02 -26.36
N LEU A 366 35.94 2.31 -25.98
CA LEU A 366 34.89 2.96 -25.18
C LEU A 366 33.55 2.98 -25.90
N LYS A 367 33.56 3.16 -27.23
CA LYS A 367 32.34 3.08 -28.06
C LYS A 367 31.74 1.68 -28.02
N MET A 368 32.53 0.64 -28.28
CA MET A 368 32.01 -0.72 -28.50
C MET A 368 31.85 -1.56 -27.22
N ASP A 369 32.57 -1.25 -26.15
CA ASP A 369 32.56 -2.09 -24.94
C ASP A 369 31.21 -1.97 -24.22
N VAL A 370 30.46 -3.08 -24.21
CA VAL A 370 29.16 -3.21 -23.54
C VAL A 370 29.32 -3.13 -22.02
N SER A 371 30.48 -3.48 -21.47
CA SER A 371 30.74 -3.41 -20.02
C SER A 371 30.91 -1.97 -19.48
N MET A 372 30.94 -0.97 -20.37
CA MET A 372 30.98 0.46 -20.01
C MET A 372 29.59 1.04 -19.68
N ILE A 373 28.54 0.22 -19.73
CA ILE A 373 27.21 0.52 -19.22
C ILE A 373 26.72 -0.64 -18.32
N PRO A 374 25.86 -0.40 -17.33
CA PRO A 374 25.37 -1.47 -16.46
C PRO A 374 24.43 -2.42 -17.19
N SER A 375 24.57 -3.72 -16.93
CA SER A 375 23.59 -4.70 -17.40
C SER A 375 22.36 -4.75 -16.51
N LEU A 376 21.19 -4.45 -17.08
CA LEU A 376 19.91 -4.50 -16.40
C LEU A 376 19.59 -5.93 -15.94
N CYS A 377 19.89 -6.93 -16.77
CA CYS A 377 19.66 -8.33 -16.42
C CYS A 377 20.46 -8.75 -15.17
N GLU A 378 21.73 -8.37 -15.08
CA GLU A 378 22.57 -8.67 -13.92
C GLU A 378 22.09 -7.94 -12.67
N ILE A 379 21.74 -6.66 -12.80
CA ILE A 379 21.20 -5.86 -11.69
C ILE A 379 19.89 -6.45 -11.17
N ILE A 380 18.99 -6.89 -12.05
CA ILE A 380 17.75 -7.57 -11.66
C ILE A 380 18.07 -8.86 -10.88
N LYS A 381 19.04 -9.65 -11.33
CA LYS A 381 19.47 -10.89 -10.65
C LYS A 381 20.08 -10.60 -9.27
N MET A 382 20.95 -9.59 -9.17
CA MET A 382 21.53 -9.16 -7.89
C MET A 382 20.45 -8.66 -6.93
N THR A 383 19.51 -7.87 -7.43
CA THR A 383 18.41 -7.32 -6.64
C THR A 383 17.53 -8.43 -6.08
N LYS A 384 17.18 -9.45 -6.89
CA LYS A 384 16.42 -10.63 -6.43
C LYS A 384 17.13 -11.35 -5.29
N ASN A 385 18.45 -11.50 -5.35
CA ASN A 385 19.22 -12.17 -4.29
C ASN A 385 19.25 -11.35 -2.99
N GLN A 386 19.27 -10.01 -3.08
CA GLN A 386 19.25 -9.12 -1.93
C GLN A 386 17.86 -8.93 -1.31
N ASN A 387 16.79 -9.03 -2.12
CA ASN A 387 15.41 -8.75 -1.67
C ASN A 387 14.84 -9.77 -0.66
N ASN A 388 15.60 -10.83 -0.36
CA ASN A 388 15.26 -11.79 0.68
C ASN A 388 15.61 -11.32 2.11
N LEU A 389 16.19 -10.12 2.25
CA LEU A 389 16.55 -9.54 3.55
C LEU A 389 15.32 -8.96 4.25
N LEU A 390 14.95 -9.54 5.40
CA LEU A 390 13.76 -9.19 6.20
C LEU A 390 13.64 -7.69 6.55
N HIS A 391 14.75 -6.97 6.69
CA HIS A 391 14.74 -5.55 7.06
C HIS A 391 14.27 -4.62 5.94
N ARG A 392 14.38 -5.03 4.66
CA ARG A 392 13.89 -4.23 3.52
C ARG A 392 12.36 -4.20 3.47
N LYS A 393 11.71 -5.31 3.81
CA LYS A 393 10.24 -5.43 3.89
C LYS A 393 9.58 -4.61 5.00
N LEU A 394 10.36 -4.06 5.93
CA LEU A 394 9.83 -3.29 7.06
C LEU A 394 9.67 -1.79 6.73
N ILE A 395 10.31 -1.31 5.67
CA ILE A 395 10.32 0.12 5.30
C ILE A 395 9.93 0.25 3.84
N GLN A 396 8.77 0.86 3.55
CA GLN A 396 8.36 1.18 2.18
C GLN A 396 9.10 2.44 1.70
N PRO A 397 10.03 2.34 0.73
CA PRO A 397 10.76 3.50 0.26
C PRO A 397 9.85 4.49 -0.47
N THR A 398 10.11 5.77 -0.26
CA THR A 398 9.47 6.90 -0.92
C THR A 398 10.54 7.88 -1.38
N ILE A 399 10.44 8.37 -2.62
CA ILE A 399 11.34 9.41 -3.16
C ILE A 399 10.60 10.74 -3.13
N VAL A 400 11.18 11.71 -2.41
CA VAL A 400 10.75 13.11 -2.42
C VAL A 400 11.85 13.93 -3.07
N ASN A 401 11.50 14.75 -4.05
CA ASN A 401 12.41 15.69 -4.70
C ASN A 401 11.70 17.03 -4.93
N GLU A 402 12.37 18.14 -4.61
CA GLU A 402 11.83 19.51 -4.68
C GLU A 402 10.47 19.71 -3.98
N GLY A 403 10.26 19.02 -2.87
CA GLY A 403 9.00 19.02 -2.12
C GLY A 403 7.86 18.30 -2.83
N LYS A 404 8.16 17.44 -3.80
CA LYS A 404 7.19 16.58 -4.48
C LYS A 404 7.55 15.12 -4.22
N LYS A 405 6.56 14.34 -3.80
CA LYS A 405 6.65 12.89 -3.82
C LYS A 405 6.67 12.41 -5.27
N ILE A 406 7.82 11.93 -5.73
CA ILE A 406 8.04 11.41 -7.09
C ILE A 406 7.69 9.92 -7.17
N LEU A 407 7.97 9.18 -6.09
CA LEU A 407 7.70 7.75 -6.04
C LEU A 407 7.21 7.37 -4.64
N GLN A 408 6.17 6.55 -4.57
CA GLN A 408 5.77 5.83 -3.38
C GLN A 408 5.59 4.37 -3.77
N THR A 409 6.27 3.48 -3.06
CA THR A 409 6.10 2.05 -3.28
C THR A 409 4.80 1.59 -2.63
N THR A 410 3.87 1.08 -3.44
CA THR A 410 2.54 0.67 -2.94
C THR A 410 2.39 -0.84 -2.85
N ASP A 411 3.17 -1.58 -3.65
CA ASP A 411 3.21 -3.04 -3.65
C ASP A 411 4.65 -3.59 -3.79
N ASP A 412 4.77 -4.91 -3.68
CA ASP A 412 6.05 -5.62 -3.79
C ASP A 412 6.77 -5.40 -5.14
N LYS A 413 6.02 -5.07 -6.21
CA LYS A 413 6.60 -4.82 -7.53
C LYS A 413 7.24 -3.43 -7.59
N ASP A 414 6.53 -2.42 -7.08
CA ASP A 414 7.06 -1.05 -6.97
C ASP A 414 8.31 -1.04 -6.09
N GLU A 415 8.28 -1.76 -4.97
CA GLU A 415 9.43 -1.92 -4.06
C GLU A 415 10.62 -2.58 -4.78
N PHE A 416 10.36 -3.66 -5.52
CA PHE A 416 11.41 -4.32 -6.29
C PHE A 416 12.03 -3.39 -7.33
N LEU A 417 11.20 -2.63 -8.07
CA LEU A 417 11.68 -1.69 -9.08
C LEU A 417 12.50 -0.54 -8.47
N PHE A 418 12.11 -0.04 -7.29
CA PHE A 418 12.90 0.93 -6.54
C PHE A 418 14.31 0.41 -6.26
N TYR A 419 14.43 -0.82 -5.75
CA TYR A 419 15.74 -1.41 -5.46
C TYR A 419 16.55 -1.72 -6.73
N VAL A 420 15.89 -2.09 -7.83
CA VAL A 420 16.57 -2.21 -9.14
C VAL A 420 17.19 -0.88 -9.52
N ASN A 421 16.46 0.23 -9.44
CA ASN A 421 16.99 1.57 -9.78
C ASN A 421 18.09 2.03 -8.81
N GLN A 422 18.00 1.73 -7.52
CA GLN A 422 19.07 1.99 -6.55
C GLN A 422 20.35 1.21 -6.88
N ASN A 423 20.23 -0.09 -7.12
CA ASN A 423 21.36 -0.93 -7.53
C ASN A 423 21.94 -0.48 -8.88
N TYR A 424 21.09 -0.01 -9.80
CA TYR A 424 21.52 0.59 -11.06
C TYR A 424 22.35 1.86 -10.83
N SER A 425 21.90 2.75 -9.95
CA SER A 425 22.64 3.96 -9.56
C SER A 425 24.03 3.64 -9.00
N ILE A 426 24.13 2.63 -8.13
CA ILE A 426 25.41 2.19 -7.55
C ILE A 426 26.34 1.66 -8.66
N ASN A 427 25.84 0.79 -9.54
CA ASN A 427 26.64 0.26 -10.65
C ASN A 427 27.10 1.36 -11.61
N MET A 428 26.21 2.31 -11.95
CA MET A 428 26.57 3.49 -12.74
C MET A 428 27.69 4.30 -12.09
N THR A 429 27.60 4.53 -10.79
CA THR A 429 28.62 5.27 -10.03
C THR A 429 29.96 4.53 -10.05
N ILE A 430 29.94 3.20 -9.89
CA ILE A 430 31.16 2.38 -9.97
C ILE A 430 31.79 2.48 -11.37
N ILE A 431 31.01 2.33 -12.43
CA ILE A 431 31.51 2.45 -13.80
C ILE A 431 32.12 3.83 -14.05
N LEU A 432 31.42 4.89 -13.63
CA LEU A 432 31.88 6.26 -13.82
C LEU A 432 33.19 6.54 -13.08
N GLU A 433 33.26 6.19 -11.80
CA GLU A 433 34.39 6.52 -10.92
C GLU A 433 35.62 5.63 -11.17
N PHE A 434 35.44 4.33 -11.42
CA PHE A 434 36.54 3.37 -11.49
C PHE A 434 36.96 2.99 -12.92
N TYR A 435 36.13 3.25 -13.93
CA TYR A 435 36.46 2.93 -15.32
C TYR A 435 36.49 4.17 -16.21
N LEU A 436 35.37 4.88 -16.36
CA LEU A 436 35.29 5.99 -17.30
C LEU A 436 36.26 7.12 -16.95
N MET A 437 36.23 7.61 -15.70
CA MET A 437 37.10 8.71 -15.29
C MET A 437 38.60 8.36 -15.40
N PRO A 438 39.10 7.20 -14.93
CA PRO A 438 40.50 6.83 -15.13
C PRO A 438 40.90 6.68 -16.61
N ILE A 439 40.05 6.08 -17.45
CA ILE A 439 40.35 5.93 -18.89
C ILE A 439 40.38 7.30 -19.58
N PHE A 440 39.43 8.18 -19.27
CA PHE A 440 39.44 9.55 -19.79
C PHE A 440 40.65 10.36 -19.32
N ASN A 441 41.10 10.16 -18.08
CA ASN A 441 42.31 10.78 -17.57
C ASN A 441 43.56 10.30 -18.34
N ILE A 442 43.65 9.01 -18.69
CA ILE A 442 44.72 8.49 -19.57
C ILE A 442 44.62 9.15 -20.95
N LEU A 443 43.43 9.18 -21.55
CA LEU A 443 43.22 9.82 -22.85
C LEU A 443 43.65 11.29 -22.85
N LYS A 444 43.24 12.05 -21.83
CA LYS A 444 43.51 13.49 -21.71
C LYS A 444 44.98 13.79 -21.39
N ASN A 445 45.55 13.10 -20.40
CA ASN A 445 46.87 13.44 -19.86
C ASN A 445 48.02 12.70 -20.57
N ASP A 446 47.82 11.43 -20.91
CA ASP A 446 48.88 10.57 -21.46
C ASP A 446 48.82 10.47 -23.00
N LYS A 447 47.65 10.74 -23.60
CA LYS A 447 47.39 10.54 -25.04
C LYS A 447 46.96 11.80 -25.79
N ASP A 448 46.95 12.96 -25.12
CA ASP A 448 46.61 14.26 -25.69
C ASP A 448 45.25 14.27 -26.43
N LEU A 449 44.20 13.78 -25.75
CA LEU A 449 42.83 13.84 -26.28
C LEU A 449 42.39 15.30 -26.44
N GLN A 450 41.98 15.65 -27.66
CA GLN A 450 41.51 16.98 -28.02
C GLN A 450 40.03 16.97 -28.45
N ALA A 451 39.39 18.14 -28.45
CA ALA A 451 38.02 18.30 -28.94
C ALA A 451 37.83 17.77 -30.37
N SER A 452 38.82 18.00 -31.23
CA SER A 452 38.84 17.54 -32.62
C SER A 452 38.74 16.02 -32.76
N ASP A 453 39.27 15.27 -31.78
CA ASP A 453 39.24 13.80 -31.82
C ASP A 453 37.80 13.31 -31.65
N ILE A 454 37.06 13.81 -30.65
CA ILE A 454 35.66 13.46 -30.42
C ILE A 454 34.79 13.95 -31.59
N LEU A 455 35.04 15.17 -32.08
CA LEU A 455 34.31 15.73 -33.21
C LEU A 455 34.50 14.92 -34.49
N SER A 456 35.69 14.38 -34.72
CA SER A 456 35.96 13.50 -35.86
C SER A 456 35.12 12.22 -35.80
N VAL A 457 34.93 11.64 -34.60
CA VAL A 457 34.06 10.47 -34.38
C VAL A 457 32.61 10.80 -34.77
N LEU A 458 32.08 11.92 -34.26
CA LEU A 458 30.72 12.35 -34.55
C LEU A 458 30.51 12.66 -36.04
N ARG A 459 31.51 13.27 -36.68
CA ARG A 459 31.45 13.59 -38.11
C ARG A 459 31.45 12.33 -38.98
N ASN A 460 32.29 11.35 -38.62
CA ASN A 460 32.39 10.08 -39.34
C ASN A 460 31.13 9.21 -39.19
N TRP A 461 30.40 9.36 -38.08
CA TRP A 461 29.13 8.67 -37.85
C TRP A 461 28.03 9.09 -38.85
N GLY A 462 28.07 10.32 -39.39
CA GLY A 462 27.19 10.76 -40.48
C GLY A 462 25.70 10.92 -40.11
N MET A 463 25.30 10.63 -38.87
CA MET A 463 23.91 10.79 -38.44
C MET A 463 23.60 12.20 -37.90
N ILE A 464 24.62 12.94 -37.44
CA ILE A 464 24.49 14.33 -36.97
C ILE A 464 24.29 15.30 -38.15
N GLU A 465 23.32 16.22 -38.04
CA GLU A 465 23.13 17.28 -39.03
C GLU A 465 24.12 18.43 -38.78
N ASP A 466 24.53 19.12 -39.85
CA ASP A 466 25.44 20.28 -39.79
C ASP A 466 24.98 21.33 -38.76
N SER A 467 23.66 21.59 -38.70
CA SER A 467 23.08 22.57 -37.76
C SER A 467 23.24 22.19 -36.29
N ASN A 468 23.21 20.89 -35.96
CA ASN A 468 23.48 20.40 -34.60
C ASN A 468 24.98 20.26 -34.35
N TYR A 469 25.75 19.87 -35.37
CA TYR A 469 27.18 19.67 -35.28
C TYR A 469 27.89 20.95 -34.80
N ASP A 470 27.58 22.11 -35.38
CA ASP A 470 28.18 23.39 -34.98
C ASP A 470 27.90 23.72 -33.50
N ILE A 471 26.70 23.39 -33.01
CA ILE A 471 26.32 23.61 -31.60
C ILE A 471 27.04 22.61 -30.69
N VAL A 472 27.10 21.34 -31.09
CA VAL A 472 27.81 20.28 -30.36
C VAL A 472 29.30 20.58 -30.28
N GLU A 473 29.92 21.10 -31.36
CA GLU A 473 31.30 21.57 -31.38
C GLU A 473 31.57 22.63 -30.33
N ILE A 474 30.68 23.62 -30.17
CA ILE A 474 30.81 24.60 -29.09
C ILE A 474 30.78 23.90 -27.73
N GLY A 475 29.83 23.00 -27.50
CA GLY A 475 29.70 22.26 -26.24
C GLY A 475 30.94 21.43 -25.90
N ILE A 476 31.47 20.67 -26.85
CA ILE A 476 32.69 19.86 -26.68
C ILE A 476 33.90 20.76 -26.41
N ASN A 477 34.06 21.85 -27.16
CA ASN A 477 35.16 22.79 -26.92
C ASN A 477 35.10 23.44 -25.52
N ARG A 478 33.90 23.63 -24.96
CA ARG A 478 33.71 24.16 -23.60
C ARG A 478 34.14 23.14 -22.54
N TYR A 479 33.86 21.86 -22.75
CA TYR A 479 34.37 20.79 -21.89
C TYR A 479 35.90 20.83 -21.77
N PHE A 480 36.61 20.88 -22.89
CA PHE A 480 38.09 20.90 -22.89
C PHE A 480 38.68 22.18 -22.28
N LYS A 481 37.90 23.27 -22.20
CA LYS A 481 38.26 24.50 -21.49
C LYS A 481 37.93 24.47 -19.99
N GLY A 482 37.33 23.40 -19.48
CA GLY A 482 36.86 23.29 -18.10
C GLY A 482 35.55 24.04 -17.80
N ASP A 483 34.88 24.55 -18.83
CA ASP A 483 33.59 25.26 -18.72
C ASP A 483 32.44 24.25 -18.78
N TYR A 484 32.31 23.45 -17.72
CA TYR A 484 31.33 22.37 -17.64
C TYR A 484 29.89 22.88 -17.57
N VAL A 485 29.67 24.09 -17.05
CA VAL A 485 28.36 24.75 -17.05
C VAL A 485 27.89 24.93 -18.50
N SER A 486 28.68 25.63 -19.33
CA SER A 486 28.31 25.85 -20.73
C SER A 486 28.27 24.53 -21.51
N SER A 487 29.23 23.63 -21.26
CA SER A 487 29.27 22.32 -21.90
C SER A 487 27.98 21.54 -21.69
N LEU A 488 27.50 21.38 -20.46
CA LEU A 488 26.34 20.56 -20.15
C LEU A 488 25.03 21.19 -20.65
N HIS A 489 24.86 22.50 -20.50
CA HIS A 489 23.67 23.22 -20.99
C HIS A 489 23.54 23.18 -22.52
N ILE A 490 24.67 23.08 -23.22
CA ILE A 490 24.69 22.91 -24.68
C ILE A 490 24.49 21.44 -25.05
N LEU A 491 25.28 20.53 -24.47
CA LEU A 491 25.35 19.15 -24.93
C LEU A 491 24.12 18.31 -24.59
N LEU A 492 23.44 18.52 -23.46
CA LEU A 492 22.28 17.70 -23.06
C LEU A 492 21.07 17.87 -24.00
N PRO A 493 20.62 19.10 -24.34
CA PRO A 493 19.54 19.28 -25.33
C PRO A 493 19.92 18.75 -26.72
N GLN A 494 21.18 18.94 -27.13
CA GLN A 494 21.67 18.46 -28.42
C GLN A 494 21.77 16.93 -28.46
N LEU A 495 22.01 16.29 -27.32
CA LEU A 495 22.08 14.84 -27.22
C LEU A 495 20.70 14.22 -27.46
N GLU A 496 19.64 14.80 -26.88
CA GLU A 496 18.26 14.41 -27.20
C GLU A 496 17.97 14.54 -28.70
N ALA A 497 18.38 15.65 -29.32
CA ALA A 497 18.19 15.87 -30.74
C ALA A 497 18.93 14.81 -31.59
N CYS A 498 20.17 14.46 -31.21
CA CYS A 498 20.94 13.40 -31.87
C CYS A 498 20.24 12.05 -31.73
N ILE A 499 19.84 11.66 -30.52
CA ILE A 499 19.14 10.39 -30.25
C ILE A 499 17.86 10.29 -31.10
N ARG A 500 17.00 11.31 -31.09
CA ARG A 500 15.77 11.32 -31.90
C ARG A 500 16.03 11.10 -33.38
N LYS A 501 17.08 11.74 -33.91
CA LYS A 501 17.43 11.64 -35.33
C LYS A 501 17.87 10.25 -35.75
N VAL A 502 18.56 9.51 -34.88
CA VAL A 502 18.87 8.09 -35.13
C VAL A 502 17.59 7.33 -35.42
N PHE A 503 16.59 7.44 -34.55
CA PHE A 503 15.30 6.76 -34.75
C PHE A 503 14.51 7.30 -35.93
N THR A 504 14.52 8.61 -36.19
CA THR A 504 13.84 9.18 -37.36
C THR A 504 14.41 8.61 -38.66
N LYS A 505 15.74 8.50 -38.76
CA LYS A 505 16.41 7.90 -39.93
C LYS A 505 16.13 6.40 -40.05
N ALA A 506 15.96 5.69 -38.94
CA ALA A 506 15.53 4.30 -38.89
C ALA A 506 14.01 4.11 -39.16
N GLY A 507 13.26 5.20 -39.46
CA GLY A 507 11.86 5.13 -39.86
C GLY A 507 10.83 5.22 -38.73
N TYR A 508 11.26 5.52 -37.50
CA TYR A 508 10.35 5.69 -36.36
C TYR A 508 9.83 7.13 -36.29
N ALA A 509 8.51 7.28 -36.13
CA ALA A 509 7.90 8.58 -35.90
C ALA A 509 8.34 9.15 -34.54
N THR A 510 8.71 10.44 -34.45
CA THR A 510 9.08 11.12 -33.19
C THR A 510 8.00 12.08 -32.67
N THR A 511 6.91 12.23 -33.43
CA THR A 511 5.81 13.15 -33.15
C THR A 511 4.50 12.41 -32.88
N THR A 512 3.64 12.96 -32.03
CA THR A 512 2.25 12.51 -31.87
C THR A 512 1.24 13.53 -32.37
N ILE A 513 0.10 13.00 -32.83
CA ILE A 513 -1.06 13.83 -33.19
C ILE A 513 -1.89 14.07 -31.92
N LYS A 514 -2.04 15.34 -31.52
CA LYS A 514 -3.00 15.74 -30.47
C LYS A 514 -4.34 16.17 -31.09
N LYS A 515 -5.33 16.45 -30.23
CA LYS A 515 -6.65 16.98 -30.64
C LYS A 515 -6.49 18.10 -31.68
N GLY A 516 -7.06 17.91 -32.87
CA GLY A 516 -7.04 18.90 -33.95
C GLY A 516 -6.03 18.66 -35.09
N ASN A 517 -5.48 17.45 -35.24
CA ASN A 517 -4.51 17.08 -36.29
C ASN A 517 -3.15 17.80 -36.22
N ALA A 518 -2.83 18.47 -35.11
CA ALA A 518 -1.52 19.06 -34.88
C ALA A 518 -0.52 18.00 -34.46
N GLN A 519 0.62 17.93 -35.16
CA GLN A 519 1.77 17.12 -34.76
C GLN A 519 2.58 17.89 -33.71
N HIS A 520 2.84 17.24 -32.58
CA HIS A 520 3.71 17.76 -31.54
C HIS A 520 4.85 16.77 -31.29
N GLU A 521 6.04 17.30 -31.06
CA GLU A 521 7.15 16.51 -30.53
C GLU A 521 6.73 15.83 -29.21
N GLU A 522 6.90 14.51 -29.15
CA GLU A 522 6.72 13.77 -27.92
C GLU A 522 7.81 14.13 -26.91
N THR A 523 7.56 14.02 -25.60
CA THR A 523 8.67 14.13 -24.63
C THR A 523 9.63 12.95 -24.80
N LEU A 524 10.93 13.14 -24.53
CA LEU A 524 11.91 12.06 -24.70
C LEU A 524 11.57 10.84 -23.84
N ASN A 525 11.02 11.08 -22.64
CA ASN A 525 10.54 10.00 -21.77
C ASN A 525 9.40 9.20 -22.43
N SER A 526 8.37 9.88 -22.94
CA SER A 526 7.25 9.22 -23.63
C SER A 526 7.72 8.45 -24.86
N PHE A 527 8.67 9.02 -25.61
CA PHE A 527 9.24 8.40 -26.81
C PHE A 527 9.98 7.11 -26.48
N LEU A 528 10.89 7.13 -25.49
CA LEU A 528 11.64 5.93 -25.06
C LEU A 528 10.73 4.85 -24.46
N GLU A 529 9.57 5.23 -23.90
CA GLU A 529 8.64 4.26 -23.30
C GLU A 529 7.81 3.46 -24.32
N ARG A 530 7.84 3.83 -25.60
CA ARG A 530 7.05 3.15 -26.62
C ARG A 530 7.53 1.72 -26.87
N PRO A 531 6.61 0.76 -27.11
CA PRO A 531 6.97 -0.64 -27.36
C PRO A 531 7.90 -0.84 -28.55
N ASP A 532 7.65 -0.14 -29.66
CA ASP A 532 8.46 -0.21 -30.87
C ASP A 532 9.90 0.27 -30.65
N ILE A 533 10.08 1.34 -29.86
CA ILE A 533 11.41 1.85 -29.48
C ILE A 533 12.13 0.90 -28.52
N LYS A 534 11.41 0.28 -27.58
CA LYS A 534 12.00 -0.72 -26.65
C LYS A 534 12.46 -1.99 -27.36
N GLU A 535 11.79 -2.39 -28.44
CA GLU A 535 12.18 -3.54 -29.25
C GLU A 535 13.33 -3.22 -30.22
N ALA A 536 13.47 -1.95 -30.62
CA ALA A 536 14.46 -1.49 -31.60
C ALA A 536 15.88 -1.31 -31.03
N ILE A 537 16.03 -1.14 -29.72
CA ILE A 537 17.32 -0.88 -29.07
C ILE A 537 17.66 -2.04 -28.13
N ASP A 538 18.95 -2.31 -27.97
CA ASP A 538 19.45 -3.10 -26.86
C ASP A 538 18.89 -2.63 -25.50
N VAL A 539 18.51 -3.59 -24.66
CA VAL A 539 17.82 -3.35 -23.39
C VAL A 539 18.69 -2.61 -22.37
N ASP A 540 19.99 -2.89 -22.34
CA ASP A 540 20.92 -2.28 -21.40
C ASP A 540 21.19 -0.82 -21.82
N PHE A 541 21.34 -0.57 -23.13
CA PHE A 541 21.47 0.79 -23.64
C PHE A 541 20.19 1.63 -23.50
N HIS A 542 19.01 1.03 -23.77
CA HIS A 542 17.71 1.68 -23.54
C HIS A 542 17.59 2.14 -22.10
N LYS A 543 17.84 1.24 -21.13
CA LYS A 543 17.76 1.57 -19.71
C LYS A 543 18.82 2.59 -19.32
N PHE A 544 20.02 2.53 -19.88
CA PHE A 544 21.08 3.50 -19.63
C PHE A 544 20.68 4.93 -20.03
N ILE A 545 20.22 5.12 -21.28
CA ILE A 545 19.78 6.44 -21.76
C ILE A 545 18.57 6.93 -20.96
N GLN A 546 17.61 6.04 -20.70
CA GLN A 546 16.45 6.37 -19.89
C GLN A 546 16.86 6.85 -18.49
N PHE A 547 17.68 6.06 -17.80
CA PHE A 547 18.11 6.31 -16.42
C PHE A 547 18.90 7.62 -16.30
N ILE A 548 19.79 7.91 -17.25
CA ILE A 548 20.63 9.11 -17.21
C ILE A 548 19.85 10.37 -17.61
N LEU A 549 19.03 10.31 -18.67
CA LEU A 549 18.43 11.52 -19.23
C LEU A 549 17.06 11.86 -18.62
N VAL A 550 16.17 10.90 -18.39
CA VAL A 550 14.73 11.20 -18.22
C VAL A 550 14.01 10.48 -17.07
N ASP A 551 14.57 9.40 -16.52
CA ASP A 551 13.98 8.67 -15.40
C ASP A 551 14.01 9.54 -14.14
N GLN A 552 12.84 9.86 -13.58
CA GLN A 552 12.73 10.70 -12.37
C GLN A 552 13.32 10.04 -11.11
N SER A 553 13.52 8.71 -11.15
CA SER A 553 14.20 7.96 -10.10
C SER A 553 15.68 7.66 -10.43
N GLY A 554 16.14 8.09 -11.61
CA GLY A 554 17.54 8.07 -12.05
C GLY A 554 18.19 9.45 -11.97
N TYR A 555 19.18 9.72 -12.83
CA TYR A 555 19.87 11.02 -12.84
C TYR A 555 19.03 12.14 -13.44
N ASN A 556 18.10 11.80 -14.35
CA ASN A 556 17.12 12.74 -14.93
C ASN A 556 17.74 14.02 -15.53
N LEU A 557 18.97 13.94 -16.04
CA LEU A 557 19.80 15.12 -16.35
C LEU A 557 19.13 16.05 -17.35
N ARG A 558 18.49 15.51 -18.39
CA ARG A 558 17.83 16.33 -19.41
C ARG A 558 16.75 17.21 -18.78
N ASN A 559 15.91 16.66 -17.90
CA ASN A 559 14.81 17.41 -17.32
C ASN A 559 15.31 18.41 -16.26
N ILE A 560 16.31 18.03 -15.45
CA ILE A 560 16.90 18.93 -14.45
C ILE A 560 17.49 20.17 -15.13
N PHE A 561 18.29 19.98 -16.19
CA PHE A 561 18.90 21.10 -16.91
C PHE A 561 17.87 21.92 -17.70
N ALA A 562 16.92 21.27 -18.39
CA ALA A 562 15.91 21.99 -19.18
C ALA A 562 14.94 22.82 -18.33
N HIS A 563 14.67 22.40 -17.09
CA HIS A 563 13.80 23.12 -16.17
C HIS A 563 14.56 24.10 -15.26
N GLY A 564 15.88 24.22 -15.39
CA GLY A 564 16.70 25.11 -14.56
C GLY A 564 16.77 24.68 -13.10
N LEU A 565 16.63 23.38 -12.82
CA LEU A 565 16.70 22.79 -11.49
C LEU A 565 18.13 22.37 -11.11
N VAL A 566 19.11 22.74 -11.94
CA VAL A 566 20.51 22.38 -11.78
C VAL A 566 21.19 23.23 -10.71
N ASP A 567 21.94 22.57 -9.82
CA ASP A 567 22.87 23.24 -8.90
C ASP A 567 24.29 23.31 -9.52
N ILE A 568 25.04 24.35 -9.17
CA ILE A 568 26.39 24.56 -9.72
C ILE A 568 27.33 23.39 -9.45
N ASN A 569 27.16 22.67 -8.33
CA ASN A 569 27.99 21.50 -7.99
C ASN A 569 27.72 20.30 -8.92
N MET A 570 26.56 20.25 -9.56
CA MET A 570 26.27 19.26 -10.61
C MET A 570 27.03 19.55 -11.90
N CYS A 571 27.44 20.79 -12.14
CA CYS A 571 28.20 21.17 -13.33
C CYS A 571 29.69 20.84 -13.18
N ASN A 572 30.01 19.55 -13.12
CA ASN A 572 31.37 19.05 -12.87
C ASN A 572 31.91 18.17 -14.02
N GLU A 573 33.21 17.90 -13.98
CA GLU A 573 33.91 17.11 -15.01
C GLU A 573 33.32 15.70 -15.15
N LYS A 574 32.92 15.06 -14.05
CA LYS A 574 32.42 13.67 -14.08
C LYS A 574 31.13 13.57 -14.89
N LEU A 575 30.16 14.44 -14.60
CA LEU A 575 28.91 14.48 -15.33
C LEU A 575 29.12 14.89 -16.80
N ALA A 576 30.01 15.84 -17.06
CA ALA A 576 30.32 16.24 -18.43
C ALA A 576 31.03 15.13 -19.23
N THR A 577 31.93 14.38 -18.59
CA THR A 577 32.58 13.19 -19.16
C THR A 577 31.55 12.09 -19.47
N LEU A 578 30.58 11.86 -18.57
CA LEU A 578 29.49 10.92 -18.84
C LEU A 578 28.67 11.34 -20.06
N VAL A 579 28.35 12.63 -20.20
CA VAL A 579 27.64 13.14 -21.38
C VAL A 579 28.46 12.95 -22.66
N LEU A 580 29.77 13.25 -22.65
CA LEU A 580 30.65 12.98 -23.78
C LEU A 580 30.76 11.49 -24.11
N PHE A 581 30.81 10.65 -23.09
CA PHE A 581 30.77 9.20 -23.28
C PHE A 581 29.49 8.76 -24.00
N ILE A 582 28.33 9.32 -23.65
CA ILE A 582 27.09 9.01 -24.37
C ILE A 582 27.18 9.44 -25.84
N TYR A 583 27.75 10.62 -26.14
CA TYR A 583 27.98 11.06 -27.52
C TYR A 583 28.88 10.08 -28.30
N MET A 584 29.89 9.49 -27.67
CA MET A 584 30.67 8.44 -28.32
C MET A 584 29.86 7.14 -28.45
N LYS A 585 29.14 6.73 -27.40
CA LYS A 585 28.38 5.47 -27.37
C LYS A 585 27.28 5.42 -28.43
N ILE A 586 26.58 6.53 -28.70
CA ILE A 586 25.55 6.58 -29.77
C ILE A 586 26.11 6.37 -31.18
N THR A 587 27.44 6.44 -31.37
CA THR A 587 28.11 6.21 -32.66
C THR A 587 28.60 4.78 -32.85
N ASP A 588 28.33 3.88 -31.90
CA ASP A 588 28.67 2.46 -32.05
C ASP A 588 27.77 1.80 -33.12
N PRO A 589 28.34 1.10 -34.12
CA PRO A 589 27.59 0.48 -35.22
C PRO A 589 26.53 -0.55 -34.78
N MET A 590 26.62 -1.12 -33.58
CA MET A 590 25.55 -1.97 -33.03
C MET A 590 24.24 -1.19 -32.80
N PHE A 591 24.27 0.14 -32.93
CA PHE A 591 23.13 1.05 -32.82
C PHE A 591 22.69 1.66 -34.16
N ASP A 592 23.18 1.15 -35.30
CA ASP A 592 22.52 1.39 -36.58
C ASP A 592 21.20 0.59 -36.61
N ILE A 593 20.13 1.23 -36.11
CA ILE A 593 18.76 0.70 -36.03
C ILE A 593 18.17 0.45 -37.42
#